data_AF-A0A601VWY4-F1
#
_entry.id   AF-A0A601VWY4-F1
#
_cell.length_a   1.000
_cell.length_b   1.000
_cell.length_c   1.000
_cell.angle_alpha   90.00
_cell.angle_beta   90.00
_cell.angle_gamma   90.00
#
_symmetry.space_group_name_H-M   'P 1'
#
loop_
_entity.id
_entity.type
_entity.pdbx_description
1 polymer ?
#
loop_
_entity_poly.entity_id
_entity_poly.type
_entity_poly.pdbx_seq_one_letter_code
_entity_poly.pdbx_strand_id
1 'polypeptide(L)'
;MTTITKEQAQKIIDAADEVITALAGTNEDVHPESDNMLRLWDDLNDRYAPPEVVRELARIALVSLDADKQELKIAELINKFYERYPLASFNKDTDRAEALGYFLAGAELQCFGEFIKYEELFGDE
;
A
#
# COMPACT_ATOMS: atom_id res chain seq x y z
N MET A 1 14.38 7.64 13.65
CA MET A 1 13.62 6.50 13.10
C MET A 1 14.58 5.72 12.22
N THR A 2 14.80 4.44 12.52
CA THR A 2 15.50 3.54 11.62
C THR A 2 14.51 3.09 10.56
N THR A 3 14.72 3.51 9.33
CA THR A 3 13.93 3.10 8.16
C THR A 3 14.39 1.72 7.71
N ILE A 4 13.46 0.79 7.54
CA ILE A 4 13.76 -0.53 6.95
C ILE A 4 14.06 -0.33 5.46
N THR A 5 15.18 -0.88 4.99
CA THR A 5 15.54 -0.83 3.55
C THR A 5 14.91 -1.99 2.79
N LYS A 6 14.84 -1.86 1.47
CA LYS A 6 14.33 -2.92 0.58
C LYS A 6 15.16 -4.20 0.71
N GLU A 7 16.47 -4.08 0.78
CA GLU A 7 17.39 -5.20 0.93
C GLU A 7 17.18 -5.93 2.28
N GLN A 8 16.94 -5.16 3.35
CA GLN A 8 16.63 -5.74 4.65
C GLN A 8 15.28 -6.47 4.63
N ALA A 9 14.25 -5.88 4.02
CA ALA A 9 12.95 -6.52 3.86
C ALA A 9 13.05 -7.82 3.04
N GLN A 10 13.83 -7.82 1.95
CA GLN A 10 14.03 -9.02 1.13
C GLN A 10 14.69 -10.14 1.93
N LYS A 11 15.73 -9.85 2.72
CA LYS A 11 16.38 -10.86 3.57
C LYS A 11 15.45 -11.48 4.61
N ILE A 12 14.53 -10.68 5.16
CA ILE A 12 13.51 -11.18 6.10
C ILE A 12 12.56 -12.14 5.38
N ILE A 13 12.15 -11.80 4.16
CA ILE A 13 11.29 -12.66 3.33
C ILE A 13 12.00 -13.97 3.00
N ASP A 14 13.22 -13.91 2.48
CA ASP A 14 13.98 -15.09 2.08
C ASP A 14 14.20 -16.05 3.27
N ALA A 15 14.60 -15.52 4.44
CA ALA A 15 14.77 -16.31 5.65
C ALA A 15 13.45 -16.89 6.19
N ALA A 16 12.34 -16.15 6.09
CA ALA A 16 11.03 -16.65 6.47
C ALA A 16 10.56 -17.77 5.52
N ASP A 17 10.80 -17.66 4.22
CA ASP A 17 10.47 -18.68 3.23
C ASP A 17 11.28 -19.97 3.44
N GLU A 18 12.56 -19.85 3.81
CA GLU A 18 13.38 -21.01 4.21
C GLU A 18 12.79 -21.73 5.43
N VAL A 19 12.36 -20.98 6.47
CA VAL A 19 11.68 -21.55 7.65
C VAL A 19 10.36 -22.22 7.25
N ILE A 20 9.55 -21.57 6.40
CA ILE A 20 8.24 -22.09 5.96
C ILE A 20 8.40 -23.38 5.16
N THR A 21 9.35 -23.41 4.22
CA THR A 21 9.64 -24.61 3.40
C THR A 21 10.21 -25.74 4.24
N ALA A 22 11.05 -25.45 5.23
CA ALA A 22 11.57 -26.44 6.16
C ALA A 22 10.46 -27.04 7.03
N LEU A 23 9.54 -26.21 7.55
CA LEU A 23 8.37 -26.68 8.29
C LEU A 23 7.42 -27.53 7.43
N ALA A 24 7.27 -27.20 6.15
CA ALA A 24 6.48 -27.97 5.21
C ALA A 24 7.14 -29.33 4.83
N GLY A 25 8.39 -29.57 5.23
CA GLY A 25 9.16 -30.74 4.83
C GLY A 25 9.54 -30.76 3.35
N THR A 26 9.45 -29.61 2.67
CA THR A 26 9.79 -29.45 1.25
C THR A 26 11.15 -28.81 1.04
N ASN A 27 11.84 -28.42 2.12
CA ASN A 27 13.22 -27.96 2.07
C ASN A 27 14.16 -29.17 1.91
N GLU A 28 15.04 -29.11 0.90
CA GLU A 28 15.95 -30.21 0.56
C GLU A 28 17.05 -30.40 1.60
N ASP A 29 17.41 -29.33 2.33
CA ASP A 29 18.58 -29.28 3.21
C ASP A 29 18.23 -29.38 4.71
N VAL A 30 17.01 -28.99 5.09
CA VAL A 30 16.59 -28.89 6.50
C VAL A 30 15.31 -29.68 6.78
N HIS A 31 15.44 -30.69 7.65
CA HIS A 31 14.29 -31.42 8.17
C HIS A 31 13.68 -30.65 9.37
N PRO A 32 12.34 -30.57 9.49
CA PRO A 32 11.69 -29.77 10.53
C PRO A 32 12.03 -30.18 11.97
N GLU A 33 12.34 -31.46 12.20
CA GLU A 33 12.76 -31.97 13.52
C GLU A 33 14.27 -31.91 13.77
N SER A 34 15.05 -31.33 12.85
CA SER A 34 16.51 -31.24 12.98
C SER A 34 16.96 -30.02 13.77
N ASP A 35 18.14 -30.09 14.38
CA ASP A 35 18.79 -28.94 15.04
C ASP A 35 19.06 -27.78 14.07
N ASN A 36 19.13 -28.04 12.76
CA ASN A 36 19.25 -27.00 11.74
C ASN A 36 18.00 -26.11 11.66
N MET A 37 16.83 -26.63 12.08
CA MET A 37 15.61 -25.82 12.18
C MET A 37 15.74 -24.71 13.23
N LEU A 38 16.40 -24.98 14.35
CA LEU A 38 16.67 -23.97 15.38
C LEU A 38 17.53 -22.84 14.81
N ARG A 39 18.51 -23.17 13.97
CA ARG A 39 19.37 -22.17 13.31
C ARG A 39 18.59 -21.26 12.37
N LEU A 40 17.64 -21.79 11.60
CA LEU A 40 16.80 -20.97 10.72
C LEU A 40 15.93 -20.00 11.53
N TRP A 41 15.36 -20.47 12.65
CA TRP A 41 14.62 -19.63 13.58
C TRP A 41 15.48 -18.56 14.23
N ASP A 42 16.69 -18.91 14.68
CA ASP A 42 17.63 -17.97 15.28
C ASP A 42 18.07 -16.91 14.27
N ASP A 43 18.43 -17.31 13.03
CA ASP A 43 18.83 -16.37 11.99
C ASP A 43 17.68 -15.42 11.61
N LEU A 44 16.45 -15.92 11.49
CA LEU A 44 15.28 -15.08 11.25
C LEU A 44 15.04 -14.09 12.40
N ASN A 45 15.02 -14.55 13.65
CA ASN A 45 14.62 -13.74 14.79
C ASN A 45 15.73 -12.81 15.31
N ASP A 46 16.99 -13.25 15.31
CA ASP A 46 18.09 -12.51 15.91
C ASP A 46 18.79 -11.59 14.90
N ARG A 47 18.87 -12.00 13.63
CA ARG A 47 19.64 -11.24 12.61
C ARG A 47 18.75 -10.40 11.72
N TYR A 48 17.63 -10.93 11.25
CA TYR A 48 16.86 -10.30 10.19
C TYR A 48 15.62 -9.57 10.72
N ALA A 49 14.89 -10.16 11.66
CA ALA A 49 13.65 -9.64 12.21
C ALA A 49 13.66 -9.54 13.76
N PRO A 50 14.62 -8.81 14.37
CA PRO A 50 14.56 -8.52 15.80
C PRO A 50 13.31 -7.68 16.15
N PRO A 51 12.92 -7.61 17.44
CA PRO A 51 11.67 -6.97 17.87
C PRO A 51 11.48 -5.53 17.35
N GLU A 52 12.55 -4.74 17.27
CA GLU A 52 12.53 -3.37 16.76
C GLU A 52 12.15 -3.32 15.27
N VAL A 53 12.66 -4.27 14.48
CA VAL A 53 12.40 -4.40 13.05
C VAL A 53 10.97 -4.89 12.84
N VAL A 54 10.53 -5.90 13.59
CA VAL A 54 9.13 -6.40 13.53
C VAL A 54 8.14 -5.30 13.86
N ARG A 55 8.42 -4.47 14.88
CA ARG A 55 7.58 -3.31 15.22
C ARG A 55 7.51 -2.30 14.08
N GLU A 56 8.63 -2.03 13.41
CA GLU A 56 8.65 -1.07 12.30
C GLU A 56 7.94 -1.63 11.06
N LEU A 57 8.13 -2.91 10.74
CA LEU A 57 7.36 -3.61 9.70
C LEU A 57 5.86 -3.53 9.99
N ALA A 58 5.44 -3.79 11.23
CA ALA A 58 4.03 -3.69 11.62
C ALA A 58 3.49 -2.27 11.48
N ARG A 59 4.29 -1.23 11.81
CA ARG A 59 3.90 0.16 11.59
C ARG A 59 3.73 0.48 10.09
N ILE A 60 4.69 0.08 9.26
CA ILE A 60 4.64 0.32 7.80
C ILE A 60 3.43 -0.41 7.20
N ALA A 61 3.20 -1.67 7.58
CA ALA A 61 2.06 -2.45 7.14
C ALA A 61 0.74 -1.80 7.57
N LEU A 62 0.63 -1.33 8.82
CA LEU A 62 -0.58 -0.64 9.29
C LEU A 62 -0.89 0.62 8.46
N VAL A 63 0.12 1.46 8.19
CA VAL A 63 -0.04 2.64 7.32
C VAL A 63 -0.47 2.24 5.91
N SER A 64 0.10 1.16 5.37
CA SER A 64 -0.23 0.66 4.04
C SER A 64 -1.68 0.14 3.96
N LEU A 65 -2.13 -0.58 5.00
CA LEU A 65 -3.50 -1.08 5.11
C LEU A 65 -4.53 0.03 5.30
N ASP A 66 -4.14 1.16 5.92
CA ASP A 66 -4.99 2.34 6.01
C ASP A 66 -5.00 3.17 4.72
N ALA A 67 -3.93 3.14 3.92
CA ALA A 67 -3.88 3.78 2.62
C ALA A 67 -4.80 3.09 1.58
N ASP A 68 -4.99 1.77 1.68
CA ASP A 68 -5.89 0.99 0.82
C ASP A 68 -7.39 1.31 1.01
N LYS A 69 -7.74 2.21 1.93
CA LYS A 69 -9.12 2.69 2.16
C LYS A 69 -9.41 4.06 1.53
N GLN A 70 -8.72 4.40 0.43
CA GLN A 70 -9.16 5.54 -0.38
C GLN A 70 -10.50 5.19 -1.05
N GLU A 71 -11.59 5.46 -0.35
CA GLU A 71 -12.94 5.29 -0.87
C GLU A 71 -13.50 6.63 -1.36
N LEU A 72 -14.01 6.65 -2.60
CA LEU A 72 -14.82 7.77 -3.07
C LEU A 72 -16.16 7.76 -2.35
N LYS A 73 -16.32 8.65 -1.38
CA LYS A 73 -17.61 8.88 -0.73
C LYS A 73 -18.54 9.69 -1.63
N ILE A 74 -19.11 9.04 -2.63
CA ILE A 74 -19.92 9.67 -3.70
C ILE A 74 -21.03 10.55 -3.12
N ALA A 75 -21.73 10.11 -2.07
CA ALA A 75 -22.79 10.89 -1.44
C ALA A 75 -22.29 12.22 -0.83
N GLU A 76 -21.15 12.19 -0.14
CA GLU A 76 -20.53 13.41 0.42
C GLU A 76 -20.06 14.36 -0.71
N LEU A 77 -19.50 13.80 -1.78
CA LEU A 77 -19.06 14.55 -2.96
C LEU A 77 -20.24 15.24 -3.66
N ILE A 78 -21.36 14.54 -3.84
CA ILE A 78 -22.58 15.11 -4.42
C ILE A 78 -23.12 16.25 -3.53
N ASN A 79 -23.13 16.07 -2.21
CA ASN A 79 -23.55 17.14 -1.29
C ASN A 79 -22.66 18.39 -1.44
N LYS A 80 -21.32 18.21 -1.44
CA LYS A 80 -20.37 19.30 -1.66
C LYS A 80 -20.54 19.98 -3.02
N PHE A 81 -20.84 19.21 -4.06
CA PHE A 81 -21.12 19.74 -5.39
C PHE A 81 -22.32 20.69 -5.33
N TYR A 82 -23.43 20.30 -4.69
CA TYR A 82 -24.62 21.13 -4.60
C TYR A 82 -24.51 22.29 -3.59
N GLU A 83 -23.67 22.18 -2.57
CA GLU A 83 -23.31 23.31 -1.70
C GLU A 83 -22.62 24.42 -2.51
N ARG A 84 -21.73 24.03 -3.44
CA ARG A 84 -20.98 24.97 -4.28
C ARG A 84 -21.76 25.44 -5.51
N TYR A 85 -22.60 24.57 -6.07
CA TYR A 85 -23.40 24.80 -7.26
C TYR A 85 -24.86 24.43 -6.97
N PRO A 86 -25.65 25.32 -6.34
CA PRO A 86 -27.03 25.05 -6.00
C PRO A 86 -27.88 24.66 -7.22
N LEU A 87 -28.91 23.83 -7.05
CA LEU A 87 -29.75 23.38 -8.17
C LEU A 87 -30.29 24.54 -9.03
N ALA A 88 -30.63 25.67 -8.41
CA ALA A 88 -31.13 26.86 -9.10
C ALA A 88 -30.09 27.58 -9.99
N SER A 89 -28.79 27.24 -9.88
CA SER A 89 -27.74 27.82 -10.74
C SER A 89 -27.66 27.18 -12.13
N PHE A 90 -28.39 26.10 -12.38
CA PHE A 90 -28.36 25.39 -13.67
C PHE A 90 -29.60 25.71 -14.50
N ASN A 91 -29.39 25.99 -15.80
CA ASN A 91 -30.48 26.29 -16.73
C ASN A 91 -31.20 25.04 -17.22
N LYS A 92 -30.49 23.90 -17.30
CA LYS A 92 -30.99 22.61 -17.77
C LYS A 92 -30.39 21.47 -16.96
N ASP A 93 -31.14 20.39 -16.82
CA ASP A 93 -30.69 19.18 -16.13
C ASP A 93 -29.47 18.52 -16.80
N THR A 94 -29.32 18.69 -18.12
CA THR A 94 -28.17 18.21 -18.90
C THR A 94 -26.87 18.88 -18.44
N ASP A 95 -26.90 20.19 -18.26
CA ASP A 95 -25.73 21.00 -17.89
C ASP A 95 -25.30 20.66 -16.45
N ARG A 96 -26.28 20.43 -15.58
CA ARG A 96 -26.07 19.93 -14.21
C ARG A 96 -25.41 18.56 -14.21
N ALA A 97 -25.93 17.62 -15.02
CA ALA A 97 -25.42 16.27 -15.09
C ALA A 97 -23.97 16.23 -15.60
N GLU A 98 -23.66 17.02 -16.63
CA GLU A 98 -22.31 17.14 -17.18
C GLU A 98 -21.33 17.73 -16.14
N ALA A 99 -21.72 18.82 -15.46
CA ALA A 99 -20.90 19.43 -14.42
C ALA A 99 -20.62 18.49 -13.23
N LEU A 100 -21.63 17.72 -12.79
CA LEU A 100 -21.44 16.71 -11.75
C LEU A 100 -20.51 15.59 -12.24
N GLY A 101 -20.62 15.18 -13.51
CA GLY A 101 -19.74 14.20 -14.14
C GLY A 101 -18.27 14.65 -14.10
N TYR A 102 -17.96 15.86 -14.54
CA TYR A 102 -16.59 16.39 -14.48
C TYR A 102 -16.07 16.53 -13.04
N PHE A 103 -16.94 16.93 -12.10
CA PHE A 103 -16.57 17.04 -10.70
C PHE A 103 -16.18 15.68 -10.09
N LEU A 104 -16.98 14.64 -10.34
CA LEU A 104 -16.70 13.30 -9.86
C LEU A 104 -15.46 12.70 -10.54
N ALA A 105 -15.27 12.91 -11.84
CA ALA A 105 -14.05 12.50 -12.54
C ALA A 105 -12.79 13.17 -11.96
N GLY A 106 -12.87 14.46 -11.60
CA GLY A 106 -11.79 15.16 -10.91
C GLY A 106 -11.50 14.59 -9.52
N ALA A 107 -12.53 14.22 -8.76
CA ALA A 107 -12.37 13.58 -7.46
C ALA A 107 -11.75 12.17 -7.59
N GLU A 108 -12.16 11.41 -8.60
CA GLU A 108 -11.59 10.09 -8.92
C GLU A 108 -10.10 10.19 -9.26
N LEU A 109 -9.71 11.16 -10.10
CA LEU A 109 -8.30 11.41 -10.41
C LEU A 109 -7.47 11.83 -9.19
N GLN A 110 -8.05 12.54 -8.22
CA GLN A 110 -7.34 12.90 -6.98
C GLN A 110 -7.20 11.72 -6.01
N CYS A 111 -8.19 10.83 -5.99
CA CYS A 111 -8.16 9.64 -5.15
C CYS A 111 -7.29 8.53 -5.72
N PHE A 112 -7.31 8.32 -7.04
CA PHE A 112 -6.69 7.15 -7.67
C PHE A 112 -5.74 7.47 -8.81
N GLY A 113 -5.70 8.72 -9.28
CA GLY A 113 -4.84 9.11 -10.39
C GLY A 113 -3.39 9.25 -9.95
N GLU A 114 -2.50 8.57 -10.66
CA GLU A 114 -1.08 8.90 -10.62
C GLU A 114 -0.87 10.22 -11.38
N PHE A 115 -0.49 11.27 -10.66
CA PHE A 115 -0.11 12.54 -11.29
C PHE A 115 1.10 12.31 -12.18
N ILE A 116 0.97 12.59 -13.48
CA ILE A 116 2.10 12.62 -14.40
C ILE A 116 3.06 13.72 -13.94
N LYS A 117 4.23 13.33 -13.43
CA LYS A 117 5.32 14.26 -13.16
C LYS A 117 6.04 14.54 -14.46
N TYR A 118 5.81 15.72 -15.03
CA TYR A 118 6.44 16.14 -16.28
C TYR A 118 7.97 16.15 -16.22
N GLU A 119 8.55 16.37 -15.04
CA GLU A 119 10.00 16.30 -14.78
C GLU A 119 10.59 14.90 -15.07
N GLU A 120 9.80 13.83 -14.98
CA GLU A 120 10.24 12.45 -15.27
C GLU A 120 10.07 12.09 -16.77
N LEU A 121 9.30 12.86 -17.53
CA LEU A 121 9.04 12.64 -18.97
C LEU A 121 10.02 13.39 -19.88
N PHE A 122 10.54 14.52 -19.42
CA PHE A 122 11.60 15.27 -20.09
C PHE A 122 12.89 15.02 -19.31
N GLY A 123 13.50 13.85 -19.51
CA GLY A 123 14.84 13.59 -19.00
C GLY A 123 15.80 14.70 -19.42
N ASP A 124 16.67 15.11 -18.50
CA ASP A 124 17.64 16.19 -18.68
C ASP A 124 18.26 16.16 -20.10
N GLU A 125 17.96 17.17 -20.91
CA GLU A 125 18.69 17.45 -22.15
C GLU A 125 20.16 17.77 -21.88
#